data_AF-A0A2D9UH77-F1
#
_entry.id   AF-A0A2D9UH77-F1
#
_cell.length_a   1.000
_cell.length_b   1.000
_cell.length_c   1.000
_cell.angle_alpha   90.00
_cell.angle_beta   90.00
_cell.angle_gamma   90.00
#
_symmetry.space_group_name_H-M   'P 1'
#
loop_
_entity.id
_entity.type
_entity.pdbx_description
1 polymer ?
#
loop_
_entity_poly.entity_id
_entity_poly.type
_entity_poly.pdbx_seq_one_letter_code
_entity_poly.pdbx_strand_id
1 'polypeptide(L)' 'MKLDQTYWDKRYIEMKTRWDVGSPTKPLKEYINQLKNKDARILIPGSGNGY' A
#
# COMPACT_ATOMS: atom_id res chain seq x y z
N MET A 1 20.19 -9.19 6.52
CA MET A 1 18.83 -9.74 6.33
C MET A 1 18.44 -9.53 4.87
N LYS A 2 17.96 -10.55 4.15
CA LYS A 2 17.58 -10.43 2.73
C LYS A 2 16.08 -10.11 2.64
N LEU A 3 15.74 -9.00 1.97
CA LEU A 3 14.36 -8.49 1.80
C LEU A 3 13.84 -8.84 0.40
N ASP A 4 13.83 -10.13 0.06
CA ASP A 4 13.39 -10.62 -1.25
C ASP A 4 11.91 -11.02 -1.29
N GLN A 5 11.45 -11.53 -2.43
CA GLN A 5 10.07 -11.97 -2.63
C GLN A 5 9.62 -12.96 -1.55
N THR A 6 10.39 -14.03 -1.32
CA THR A 6 10.08 -15.06 -0.32
C THR A 6 9.92 -14.46 1.08
N TYR A 7 10.76 -13.48 1.44
CA TYR A 7 10.65 -12.78 2.72
C TYR A 7 9.33 -12.03 2.88
N TRP A 8 8.83 -11.37 1.82
CA TRP A 8 7.57 -10.62 1.85
C TRP A 8 6.36 -11.56 1.78
N ASP A 9 6.36 -12.54 0.87
CA ASP A 9 5.29 -13.53 0.71
C ASP A 9 4.98 -14.25 2.02
N LYS A 10 6.03 -14.69 2.73
CA LYS A 10 5.91 -15.36 4.03
C LYS A 10 5.17 -14.51 5.07
N ARG A 11 5.34 -13.19 5.06
CA ARG A 11 4.68 -12.31 6.04
C ARG A 11 3.20 -12.15 5.76
N TYR A 12 2.80 -12.14 4.50
CA TYR A 12 1.38 -12.15 4.14
C TYR A 12 0.72 -13.47 4.57
N ILE A 13 1.37 -14.62 4.28
CA ILE A 13 0.87 -15.94 4.68
C ILE A 13 0.75 -16.07 6.21
N GLU A 14 1.75 -15.59 6.94
CA GLU A 14 1.77 -15.64 8.41
C GLU A 14 0.95 -14.52 9.08
N MET A 15 0.22 -13.70 8.30
CA MET A 15 -0.52 -12.53 8.80
C MET A 15 0.35 -11.55 9.61
N LYS A 16 1.65 -11.51 9.33
CA LYS A 16 2.62 -10.59 9.93
C LYS A 16 2.66 -9.27 9.16
N THR A 17 1.50 -8.73 8.86
CA THR A 17 1.29 -7.52 8.06
C THR A 17 1.08 -6.30 8.97
N ARG A 18 1.98 -6.07 9.94
CA ARG A 18 1.85 -4.95 10.90
C ARG A 18 1.86 -3.56 10.26
N TRP A 19 2.31 -3.45 9.01
CA TRP A 19 2.25 -2.24 8.20
C TRP A 19 0.89 -2.01 7.53
N ASP A 20 0.01 -3.02 7.54
CA ASP A 20 -1.33 -2.89 7.01
C ASP A 20 -2.23 -2.16 8.01
N VAL A 21 -2.76 -1.01 7.59
CA VAL A 21 -3.65 -0.15 8.37
C VAL A 21 -5.13 -0.56 8.20
N GLY A 22 -5.44 -1.45 7.25
CA GLY A 22 -6.80 -1.95 6.99
C GLY A 22 -7.74 -0.93 6.34
N SER A 23 -7.23 0.22 5.89
CA SER A 23 -7.99 1.29 5.24
C SER A 23 -7.06 2.29 4.54
N PRO A 24 -7.57 3.12 3.60
CA PRO A 24 -6.79 4.21 3.04
C PRO A 24 -6.32 5.16 4.15
N THR A 25 -5.01 5.39 4.24
CA THR A 25 -4.47 6.29 5.27
C THR A 25 -4.93 7.72 5.03
N LYS A 26 -5.24 8.44 6.12
CA LYS A 26 -5.73 9.83 6.05
C LYS A 26 -4.86 10.74 5.17
N PRO A 27 -3.51 10.73 5.26
CA PRO A 27 -2.68 11.62 4.43
C PRO A 27 -2.84 11.35 2.93
N LEU A 28 -2.89 10.08 2.50
CA LEU A 28 -3.08 9.74 1.09
C LEU A 28 -4.49 10.07 0.62
N LYS A 29 -5.51 9.78 1.45
CA LYS A 29 -6.90 10.12 1.14
C LYS A 29 -7.09 11.62 0.93
N GLU A 30 -6.59 12.45 1.84
CA GLU A 30 -6.70 13.91 1.72
C GLU A 30 -5.91 14.43 0.50
N TYR A 31 -4.71 13.89 0.26
CA TYR A 31 -3.93 14.27 -0.91
C TYR A 31 -4.64 13.91 -2.22
N ILE A 32 -5.22 12.72 -2.33
CA ILE A 32 -5.95 12.27 -3.53
C ILE A 32 -7.25 13.06 -3.72
N ASN A 33 -7.96 13.39 -2.64
CA ASN A 33 -9.22 14.15 -2.70
C ASN A 33 -9.04 15.53 -3.36
N GLN A 34 -7.87 16.16 -3.21
CA GLN A 34 -7.61 17.45 -3.83
C GLN A 34 -7.33 17.37 -5.35
N LEU A 35 -7.05 16.17 -5.88
CA LEU A 35 -6.74 15.97 -7.29
C LEU A 35 -8.00 16.17 -8.15
N LYS A 36 -7.98 17.24 -8.95
CA LYS A 36 -9.06 17.59 -9.89
C LYS A 36 -9.01 16.77 -11.18
N ASN A 37 -7.80 16.45 -11.66
CA ASN A 37 -7.61 15.63 -12.86
C ASN A 37 -7.93 14.16 -12.55
N LYS A 38 -9.01 13.63 -13.15
CA LYS A 38 -9.43 12.23 -13.00
C LYS A 38 -8.79 11.28 -14.01
N ASP A 39 -8.10 11.80 -15.01
CA ASP A 39 -7.38 11.01 -16.02
C ASP A 39 -5.92 10.74 -15.61
N ALA A 40 -5.52 11.23 -14.43
CA ALA A 40 -4.18 11.01 -13.89
C ALA A 40 -3.90 9.52 -13.68
N ARG A 41 -2.72 9.07 -14.10
CA ARG A 41 -2.19 7.73 -13.80
C ARG A 41 -1.38 7.80 -12.51
N ILE A 42 -1.73 6.96 -11.53
CA ILE A 42 -1.07 6.91 -10.22
C ILE A 42 -0.37 5.57 -10.08
N LEU A 43 0.91 5.58 -9.71
CA LEU A 43 1.69 4.39 -9.37
C LEU A 43 1.96 4.38 -7.87
N ILE A 44 1.54 3.31 -7.19
CA ILE A 44 1.85 3.06 -5.77
C ILE A 44 2.72 1.79 -5.70
N PRO A 45 4.06 1.91 -5.72
CA PRO A 45 4.93 0.75 -5.67
C PRO A 45 4.84 0.10 -4.28
N GLY A 46 4.75 -1.23 -4.23
CA GLY A 46 4.66 -1.96 -2.97
C GLY A 46 3.39 -1.63 -2.17
N SER A 47 2.25 -1.41 -2.84
CA SER A 47 0.96 -1.04 -2.22
C SER A 47 0.42 -2.06 -1.20
N GLY A 48 1.02 -3.25 -1.11
CA GLY A 48 0.54 -4.32 -0.27
C GLY A 48 -0.91 -4.68 -0.60
N ASN A 49 -1.79 -4.60 0.40
CA ASN A 49 -3.22 -4.89 0.22
C ASN A 49 -3.98 -3.79 -0.54
N GLY A 50 -3.40 -2.59 -0.72
CA GLY A 50 -3.90 -1.60 -1.69
C GLY A 50 -5.32 -1.06 -1.44
N TYR A 51 -5.69 -0.81 -0.19
CA TYR A 51 -6.95 -0.15 0.19
C TYR A 51 -7.05 1.27 -0.36
#